data_AF-A0A1J1IL58-F1
#
_entry.id   AF-A0A1J1IL58-F1
#
_cell.length_a   1.000
_cell.length_b   1.000
_cell.length_c   1.000
_cell.angle_alpha   90.00
_cell.angle_beta   90.00
_cell.angle_gamma   90.00
#
_symmetry.space_group_name_H-M   'P 1'
#
loop_
_entity.id
_entity.type
_entity.pdbx_description
1 polymer ?
#
loop_
_entity_poly.entity_id
_entity_poly.type
_entity_poly.pdbx_seq_one_letter_code
_entity_poly.pdbx_strand_id
1 'polypeptide(L)'
;MQQDSSSENLVEDNAPVKTPASKVFDKFEKDEFAYLKNTGFSSEIFKIEIKNLPKYYGFGEIKKLINTTLGLESNKIKVPKKNSPYGFICFKNDDDRLKALTALNGYNWKGNILKASFANPAHDPLIKKRKQEDSNNGSDSKKPRTVAEGSEPLGHLEYPEQLSIKQKKIEDNLKQFKIDLRRANSIQRKMPHDQNNDLICELRDIVQSPLTEAYRNKCEFSIGKTVDGDIEVGNRLSSYASGCTSVANVAELKLPTPRMKLAAQLVKQFVLESGLEPFNAENYTGIFRNLTIRESRQNGFMMIIGIHPQQMTDEEKDKFQKDFVSFFEVGNGKDLNVTSLYYEEIQKRQSGQVGNFIKHIFGDTHIYEYIHGLKFRISPCSFFQANTAAAENLYQLAIDLSQSKKDSTVLDICCGTGTIGLCFAKHCKWVYGMEIIPQAIEDAKANARENGITNATFTAGNADDLIFSMVREANVGADEDIIAIVDPPRAGLQTKSIQQLRNSEKIKRLVYISCSPSQALKNFVDLCKNCSKTMKGNPFVPKVAVPVDLFPNTPHCELVVLFER
;
A
#
# COMPACT_ATOMS: atom_id res chain seq x y z
N MET A 1 -92.56 -10.80 8.44
CA MET A 1 -91.13 -11.15 8.28
C MET A 1 -90.57 -11.33 9.68
N GLN A 2 -89.90 -12.45 9.94
CA GLN A 2 -89.76 -13.00 11.30
C GLN A 2 -88.65 -12.33 12.13
N GLN A 3 -88.87 -12.32 13.44
CA GLN A 3 -87.94 -11.89 14.49
C GLN A 3 -87.13 -13.07 15.04
N ASP A 4 -86.05 -12.74 15.76
CA ASP A 4 -85.16 -13.65 16.50
C ASP A 4 -85.84 -14.54 17.55
N SER A 5 -85.18 -15.66 17.90
CA SER A 5 -84.71 -15.87 19.30
C SER A 5 -83.92 -17.19 19.48
N SER A 6 -82.75 -17.10 20.16
CA SER A 6 -82.02 -18.18 20.88
C SER A 6 -81.57 -19.44 20.08
N SER A 7 -80.42 -20.10 20.31
CA SER A 7 -79.35 -20.07 21.33
C SER A 7 -78.13 -20.89 20.79
N GLU A 8 -76.92 -21.00 21.38
CA GLU A 8 -76.37 -20.68 22.72
C GLU A 8 -74.81 -20.56 22.72
N ASN A 9 -74.23 -20.03 23.81
CA ASN A 9 -72.92 -20.31 24.45
C ASN A 9 -71.67 -20.79 23.66
N LEU A 10 -70.60 -19.97 23.61
CA LEU A 10 -69.40 -20.06 24.49
C LEU A 10 -68.34 -18.97 24.14
N VAL A 11 -67.54 -18.57 25.12
CA VAL A 11 -66.48 -17.54 25.01
C VAL A 11 -65.10 -18.19 24.98
N GLU A 12 -64.20 -17.77 24.08
CA GLU A 12 -62.75 -17.90 24.29
C GLU A 12 -61.95 -16.87 23.48
N ASP A 13 -60.97 -16.23 24.14
CA ASP A 13 -60.04 -15.25 23.56
C ASP A 13 -59.12 -15.88 22.52
N ASN A 14 -58.89 -15.19 21.38
CA ASN A 14 -57.88 -15.60 20.40
C ASN A 14 -56.89 -14.47 20.09
N ALA A 15 -55.67 -14.62 20.61
CA ALA A 15 -54.53 -13.78 20.27
C ALA A 15 -54.03 -14.06 18.84
N PRO A 16 -53.46 -13.06 18.12
CA PRO A 16 -53.02 -13.25 16.74
C PRO A 16 -51.77 -14.16 16.65
N VAL A 17 -51.90 -15.21 15.83
CA VAL A 17 -50.88 -16.23 15.58
C VAL A 17 -49.65 -15.64 14.87
N LYS A 18 -48.46 -15.83 15.45
CA LYS A 18 -47.18 -15.51 14.80
C LYS A 18 -46.81 -16.56 13.75
N THR A 19 -46.63 -16.15 12.50
CA THR A 19 -46.14 -17.02 11.41
C THR A 19 -44.61 -17.28 11.53
N PRO A 20 -44.13 -18.51 11.24
CA PRO A 20 -42.76 -18.92 11.54
C PRO A 20 -41.75 -18.60 10.41
N ALA A 21 -41.68 -17.33 9.96
CA ALA A 21 -40.70 -16.91 8.95
C ALA A 21 -39.30 -16.61 9.50
N SER A 22 -39.16 -16.32 10.81
CA SER A 22 -37.91 -15.84 11.42
C SER A 22 -36.85 -16.91 11.70
N LYS A 23 -37.15 -18.21 11.56
CA LYS A 23 -36.22 -19.30 11.94
C LYS A 23 -35.33 -19.84 10.81
N VAL A 24 -35.46 -19.32 9.58
CA VAL A 24 -34.67 -19.79 8.42
C VAL A 24 -33.43 -18.90 8.16
N PHE A 25 -33.50 -17.61 8.49
CA PHE A 25 -32.38 -16.67 8.31
C PHE A 25 -31.24 -16.88 9.32
N ASP A 26 -31.54 -17.19 10.58
CA ASP A 26 -30.57 -17.46 11.67
C ASP A 26 -29.55 -18.58 11.38
N LYS A 27 -29.81 -19.43 10.38
CA LYS A 27 -28.97 -20.61 10.10
C LYS A 27 -27.81 -20.33 9.14
N PHE A 28 -27.77 -19.17 8.49
CA PHE A 28 -26.72 -18.81 7.53
C PHE A 28 -25.54 -18.03 8.14
N GLU A 29 -25.73 -17.34 9.27
CA GLU A 29 -24.65 -16.55 9.92
C GLU A 29 -23.53 -17.39 10.56
N LYS A 30 -23.67 -18.72 10.61
CA LYS A 30 -22.76 -19.62 11.36
C LYS A 30 -21.96 -20.60 10.48
N ASP A 31 -22.04 -20.50 9.16
CA ASP A 31 -21.23 -21.32 8.25
C ASP A 31 -19.82 -20.74 8.07
N GLU A 32 -18.85 -21.34 8.77
CA GLU A 32 -17.42 -20.96 8.73
C GLU A 32 -16.78 -21.04 7.34
N PHE A 33 -17.48 -21.64 6.37
CA PHE A 33 -17.05 -21.88 5.00
C PHE A 33 -17.93 -21.15 3.97
N ALA A 34 -18.85 -20.27 4.38
CA ALA A 34 -19.76 -19.53 3.48
C ALA A 34 -19.01 -18.78 2.36
N TYR A 35 -17.87 -18.17 2.69
CA TYR A 35 -16.99 -17.47 1.74
C TYR A 35 -16.47 -18.37 0.61
N LEU A 36 -16.51 -19.70 0.76
CA LEU A 36 -16.10 -20.66 -0.27
C LEU A 36 -17.24 -21.03 -1.23
N LYS A 37 -18.49 -20.78 -0.85
CA LYS A 37 -19.70 -21.06 -1.64
C LYS A 37 -20.11 -19.85 -2.49
N ASN A 38 -19.96 -18.63 -1.97
CA ASN A 38 -20.38 -17.41 -2.65
C ASN A 38 -19.29 -16.75 -3.50
N THR A 39 -18.00 -17.08 -3.30
CA THR A 39 -16.98 -16.66 -4.26
C THR A 39 -17.09 -17.50 -5.52
N GLY A 40 -17.27 -16.85 -6.67
CA GLY A 40 -17.02 -17.46 -7.98
C GLY A 40 -15.54 -17.80 -8.15
N PHE A 41 -15.11 -18.89 -7.51
CA PHE A 41 -13.76 -19.47 -7.43
C PHE A 41 -12.87 -19.07 -6.22
N SER A 42 -12.78 -19.98 -5.23
CA SER A 42 -11.77 -19.95 -4.16
C SER A 42 -10.93 -21.24 -4.13
N SER A 43 -9.67 -21.14 -4.55
CA SER A 43 -8.70 -22.26 -4.52
C SER A 43 -8.40 -22.82 -3.12
N GLU A 44 -8.85 -22.19 -2.02
CA GLU A 44 -8.71 -22.78 -0.68
C GLU A 44 -9.61 -24.02 -0.50
N ILE A 45 -10.62 -24.27 -1.35
CA ILE A 45 -11.33 -25.57 -1.39
C ILE A 45 -10.44 -26.68 -1.96
N PHE A 46 -9.62 -26.35 -2.96
CA PHE A 46 -8.72 -27.28 -3.65
C PHE A 46 -7.32 -27.25 -3.04
N LYS A 47 -7.24 -27.48 -1.73
CA LYS A 47 -6.02 -27.35 -0.93
C LYS A 47 -5.45 -28.69 -0.49
N ILE A 48 -4.13 -28.80 -0.50
CA ILE A 48 -3.38 -29.88 0.13
C ILE A 48 -2.40 -29.33 1.17
N GLU A 49 -2.05 -30.16 2.13
CA GLU A 49 -0.94 -29.98 3.05
C GLU A 49 0.19 -30.89 2.58
N ILE A 50 1.40 -30.33 2.44
CA ILE A 50 2.62 -31.08 2.17
C ILE A 50 3.48 -31.10 3.42
N LYS A 51 3.90 -32.29 3.85
CA LYS A 51 4.68 -32.57 5.07
C LYS A 51 6.04 -33.17 4.72
N ASN A 52 6.91 -33.15 5.72
CA ASN A 52 8.31 -33.61 5.66
C ASN A 52 9.18 -32.78 4.71
N LEU A 53 8.90 -31.48 4.56
CA LEU A 53 9.77 -30.57 3.79
C LEU A 53 11.18 -30.52 4.43
N PRO A 54 12.25 -30.40 3.63
CA PRO A 54 13.64 -30.38 4.11
C PRO A 54 13.90 -29.30 5.16
N LYS A 55 14.93 -29.50 6.00
CA LYS A 55 15.34 -28.50 7.01
C LYS A 55 15.85 -27.19 6.40
N TYR A 56 16.31 -27.21 5.15
CA TYR A 56 16.84 -26.04 4.44
C TYR A 56 16.33 -25.98 2.99
N TYR A 57 15.42 -25.05 2.71
CA TYR A 57 14.98 -24.73 1.34
C TYR A 57 14.52 -23.28 1.22
N GLY A 58 14.64 -22.72 0.02
CA GLY A 58 14.11 -21.41 -0.36
C GLY A 58 12.69 -21.48 -0.94
N PHE A 59 11.93 -20.39 -0.82
CA PHE A 59 10.59 -20.29 -1.43
C PHE A 59 10.64 -20.45 -2.97
N GLY A 60 11.69 -19.93 -3.62
CA GLY A 60 11.91 -20.13 -5.05
C GLY A 60 12.18 -21.61 -5.42
N GLU A 61 12.83 -22.38 -4.55
CA GLU A 61 13.11 -23.80 -4.81
C GLU A 61 11.83 -24.65 -4.72
N ILE A 62 10.99 -24.44 -3.71
CA ILE A 62 9.70 -25.14 -3.62
C ILE A 62 8.76 -24.70 -4.76
N LYS A 63 8.72 -23.41 -5.12
CA LYS A 63 7.93 -22.95 -6.28
C LYS A 63 8.41 -23.60 -7.59
N LYS A 64 9.73 -23.75 -7.78
CA LYS A 64 10.32 -24.46 -8.93
C LYS A 64 10.00 -25.96 -8.90
N LEU A 65 10.09 -26.62 -7.74
CA LEU A 65 9.71 -28.03 -7.60
C LEU A 65 8.27 -28.26 -8.06
N ILE A 66 7.32 -27.53 -7.49
CA ILE A 66 5.89 -27.72 -7.76
C ILE A 66 5.57 -27.37 -9.22
N ASN A 67 5.88 -26.16 -9.67
CA ASN A 67 5.39 -25.66 -10.95
C ASN A 67 6.28 -26.01 -12.15
N THR A 68 7.59 -26.22 -11.96
CA THR A 68 8.55 -26.41 -13.06
C THR A 68 9.08 -27.84 -13.14
N THR A 69 9.33 -28.50 -12.00
CA THR A 69 9.86 -29.88 -11.98
C THR A 69 8.76 -30.93 -12.02
N LEU A 70 7.64 -30.70 -11.33
CA LEU A 70 6.49 -31.61 -11.28
C LEU A 70 5.35 -31.20 -12.21
N GLY A 71 5.44 -30.05 -12.88
CA GLY A 71 4.42 -29.57 -13.82
C GLY A 71 3.06 -29.26 -13.20
N LEU A 72 2.99 -29.06 -11.87
CA LEU A 72 1.74 -28.85 -11.14
C LEU A 72 1.34 -27.37 -11.19
N GLU A 73 0.17 -27.05 -11.72
CA GLU A 73 -0.34 -25.67 -11.78
C GLU A 73 -0.86 -25.15 -10.42
N SER A 74 0.06 -24.93 -9.47
CA SER A 74 -0.34 -24.35 -8.18
C SER A 74 -0.75 -22.87 -8.30
N ASN A 75 -1.93 -22.55 -7.77
CA ASN A 75 -2.44 -21.18 -7.69
C ASN A 75 -1.79 -20.39 -6.55
N LYS A 76 -1.51 -21.06 -5.43
CA LYS A 76 -0.95 -20.44 -4.22
C LYS A 76 -0.16 -21.47 -3.39
N ILE A 77 1.10 -21.16 -3.09
CA ILE A 77 1.94 -21.92 -2.16
C ILE A 77 2.14 -21.07 -0.90
N LYS A 78 1.85 -21.63 0.28
CA LYS A 78 2.04 -20.97 1.59
C LYS A 78 2.88 -21.85 2.49
N VAL A 79 4.09 -21.39 2.81
CA VAL A 79 4.94 -21.99 3.84
C VAL A 79 4.84 -21.13 5.10
N PRO A 80 4.36 -21.65 6.26
CA PRO A 80 4.03 -20.81 7.42
C PRO A 80 5.21 -20.06 8.06
N LYS A 81 6.41 -20.63 8.02
CA LYS A 81 7.66 -20.06 8.54
C LYS A 81 8.83 -20.49 7.65
N LYS A 82 9.91 -19.71 7.62
CA LYS A 82 11.17 -20.12 6.96
C LYS A 82 11.62 -21.47 7.54
N ASN A 83 11.98 -22.43 6.67
CA ASN A 83 12.34 -23.81 7.03
C ASN A 83 11.23 -24.60 7.78
N SER A 84 9.96 -24.28 7.56
CA SER A 84 8.84 -25.09 8.08
C SER A 84 8.89 -26.51 7.49
N PRO A 85 8.71 -27.58 8.29
CA PRO A 85 8.66 -28.96 7.81
C PRO A 85 7.34 -29.29 7.09
N TYR A 86 6.42 -28.32 6.99
CA TYR A 86 5.16 -28.44 6.24
C TYR A 86 4.79 -27.13 5.53
N GLY A 87 3.92 -27.23 4.54
CA GLY A 87 3.34 -26.12 3.80
C GLY A 87 1.98 -26.47 3.21
N PHE A 88 1.32 -25.49 2.61
CA PHE A 88 0.03 -25.65 1.95
C PHE A 88 0.12 -25.25 0.49
N ILE A 89 -0.55 -25.99 -0.38
CA ILE A 89 -0.63 -25.71 -1.82
C ILE A 89 -2.11 -25.71 -2.21
N CYS A 90 -2.54 -24.66 -2.91
CA CYS A 90 -3.91 -24.48 -3.41
C CYS A 90 -3.91 -24.60 -4.94
N PHE A 91 -4.87 -25.32 -5.49
CA PHE A 91 -5.04 -25.58 -6.91
C PHE A 91 -6.28 -24.90 -7.49
N LYS A 92 -6.39 -24.91 -8.81
CA LYS A 92 -7.51 -24.29 -9.52
C LYS A 92 -8.80 -25.12 -9.42
N ASN A 93 -8.70 -26.41 -9.64
CA ASN A 93 -9.80 -27.37 -9.68
C ASN A 93 -9.43 -28.62 -8.85
N ASP A 94 -10.35 -29.58 -8.74
CA ASP A 94 -10.06 -30.81 -8.00
C ASP A 94 -9.10 -31.74 -8.76
N ASP A 95 -9.16 -31.78 -10.08
CA ASP A 95 -8.28 -32.62 -10.91
C ASP A 95 -6.81 -32.29 -10.68
N ASP A 96 -6.46 -30.99 -10.62
CA ASP A 96 -5.12 -30.50 -10.35
C ASP A 96 -4.70 -30.76 -8.89
N ARG A 97 -5.65 -30.70 -7.95
CA ARG A 97 -5.42 -31.12 -6.55
C ARG A 97 -5.09 -32.62 -6.47
N LEU A 98 -5.84 -33.46 -7.18
CA LEU A 98 -5.65 -34.92 -7.19
C LEU A 98 -4.33 -35.30 -7.89
N LYS A 99 -4.02 -34.71 -9.06
CA LYS A 99 -2.71 -34.84 -9.73
C LYS A 99 -1.57 -34.49 -8.78
N ALA A 100 -1.67 -33.37 -8.07
CA ALA A 100 -0.65 -32.94 -7.13
C ALA A 100 -0.50 -33.87 -5.92
N LEU A 101 -1.61 -34.38 -5.38
CA LEU A 101 -1.58 -35.32 -4.25
C LEU A 101 -0.86 -36.63 -4.64
N THR A 102 -1.14 -37.16 -5.83
CA THR A 102 -0.45 -38.33 -6.39
C THR A 102 1.03 -38.04 -6.70
N ALA A 103 1.36 -36.89 -7.27
CA ALA A 103 2.73 -36.54 -7.66
C ALA A 103 3.66 -36.21 -6.46
N LEU A 104 3.10 -35.72 -5.35
CA LEU A 104 3.88 -35.27 -4.19
C LEU A 104 3.96 -36.32 -3.08
N ASN A 105 2.98 -37.21 -2.94
CA ASN A 105 2.98 -38.21 -1.88
C ASN A 105 3.96 -39.34 -2.22
N GLY A 106 5.04 -39.47 -1.44
CA GLY A 106 6.13 -40.42 -1.72
C GLY A 106 7.29 -39.82 -2.53
N TYR A 107 7.21 -38.57 -2.99
CA TYR A 107 8.27 -37.94 -3.77
C TYR A 107 9.51 -37.65 -2.90
N ASN A 108 10.70 -38.08 -3.32
CA ASN A 108 11.94 -37.79 -2.61
C ASN A 108 12.53 -36.44 -3.04
N TRP A 109 12.54 -35.46 -2.12
CA TRP A 109 13.16 -34.15 -2.33
C TRP A 109 14.22 -33.85 -1.29
N LYS A 110 15.47 -33.63 -1.74
CA LYS A 110 16.66 -33.36 -0.90
C LYS A 110 16.86 -34.39 0.24
N GLY A 111 16.53 -35.66 -0.02
CA GLY A 111 16.66 -36.76 0.96
C GLY A 111 15.42 -36.99 1.82
N ASN A 112 14.40 -36.13 1.73
CA ASN A 112 13.15 -36.30 2.46
C ASN A 112 12.04 -36.85 1.53
N ILE A 113 11.39 -37.93 1.96
CA ILE A 113 10.16 -38.43 1.32
C ILE A 113 8.99 -37.53 1.75
N LEU A 114 8.48 -36.76 0.81
CA LEU A 114 7.36 -35.85 1.03
C LEU A 114 6.06 -36.63 1.22
N LYS A 115 5.16 -36.09 2.05
CA LYS A 115 3.81 -36.63 2.25
C LYS A 115 2.79 -35.56 1.90
N ALA A 116 1.83 -35.88 1.05
CA ALA A 116 0.75 -34.97 0.66
C ALA A 116 -0.59 -35.52 1.13
N SER A 117 -1.40 -34.67 1.76
CA SER A 117 -2.76 -34.99 2.20
C SER A 117 -3.71 -33.84 1.88
N PHE A 118 -5.00 -34.13 1.73
CA PHE A 118 -6.01 -33.06 1.70
C PHE A 118 -5.87 -32.15 2.91
N ALA A 119 -6.07 -30.86 2.71
CA ALA A 119 -6.10 -29.87 3.77
C ALA A 119 -7.44 -29.17 3.79
N ASN A 120 -7.99 -29.02 4.99
CA ASN A 120 -9.18 -28.20 5.16
C ASN A 120 -8.89 -26.75 4.72
N PRO A 121 -9.86 -26.06 4.12
CA PRO A 121 -9.80 -24.62 3.91
C PRO A 121 -9.45 -23.93 5.25
N ALA A 122 -8.69 -22.84 5.20
CA ALA A 122 -8.44 -22.10 6.42
C ALA A 122 -9.74 -21.43 6.89
N HIS A 123 -10.20 -21.69 8.12
CA HIS A 123 -11.32 -20.95 8.72
C HIS A 123 -11.11 -19.44 8.54
N ASP A 124 -12.19 -18.71 8.24
CA ASP A 124 -12.09 -17.25 8.08
C ASP A 124 -11.52 -16.61 9.36
N PRO A 125 -10.46 -15.77 9.25
CA PRO A 125 -9.89 -15.06 10.40
C PRO A 125 -10.90 -14.27 11.24
N LEU A 126 -11.96 -13.72 10.62
CA LEU A 126 -13.05 -13.02 11.32
C LEU A 126 -13.85 -13.98 12.19
N ILE A 127 -14.40 -15.03 11.58
CA ILE A 127 -15.27 -16.01 12.25
C ILE A 127 -14.48 -16.75 13.35
N LYS A 128 -13.22 -17.09 13.09
CA LYS A 128 -12.34 -17.69 14.09
C LYS A 128 -12.12 -16.77 15.30
N LYS A 129 -11.96 -15.46 15.10
CA LYS A 129 -11.72 -14.52 16.18
C LYS A 129 -12.99 -14.18 16.96
N ARG A 130 -14.14 -13.98 16.29
CA ARG A 130 -15.45 -13.84 16.96
C ARG A 130 -15.73 -15.02 17.88
N LYS A 131 -15.53 -16.26 17.43
CA LYS A 131 -15.68 -17.45 18.30
C LYS A 131 -14.69 -17.51 19.47
N GLN A 132 -13.50 -16.91 19.38
CA GLN A 132 -12.56 -16.77 20.49
C GLN A 132 -12.98 -15.66 21.47
N GLU A 133 -13.71 -14.65 21.01
CA GLU A 133 -14.28 -13.59 21.83
C GLU A 133 -15.56 -14.10 22.54
N ASP A 134 -16.45 -14.79 21.82
CA ASP A 134 -17.67 -15.45 22.36
C ASP A 134 -17.37 -16.51 23.44
N SER A 135 -16.21 -17.16 23.38
CA SER A 135 -15.78 -18.17 24.36
C SER A 135 -15.01 -17.59 25.55
N ASN A 136 -14.54 -16.35 25.46
CA ASN A 136 -13.89 -15.61 26.56
C ASN A 136 -14.87 -14.63 27.22
N ASN A 137 -15.99 -15.14 27.72
CA ASN A 137 -16.97 -14.37 28.50
C ASN A 137 -16.46 -14.02 29.93
N GLY A 138 -15.30 -13.35 30.03
CA GLY A 138 -14.77 -12.84 31.30
C GLY A 138 -13.24 -12.77 31.41
N SER A 139 -12.55 -11.96 30.60
CA SER A 139 -11.31 -11.24 31.01
C SER A 139 -10.84 -10.27 29.91
N ASP A 140 -10.57 -9.03 30.30
CA ASP A 140 -9.95 -7.96 29.48
C ASP A 140 -10.40 -7.85 28.01
N SER A 141 -11.66 -7.48 27.81
CA SER A 141 -12.09 -6.88 26.54
C SER A 141 -11.39 -5.53 26.33
N LYS A 142 -10.24 -5.56 25.64
CA LYS A 142 -9.54 -4.34 25.23
C LYS A 142 -10.51 -3.43 24.48
N LYS A 143 -10.68 -2.20 25.00
CA LYS A 143 -11.54 -1.17 24.43
C LYS A 143 -11.31 -1.06 22.91
N PRO A 144 -12.36 -1.04 22.07
CA PRO A 144 -12.18 -1.04 20.63
C PRO A 144 -11.41 0.22 20.19
N ARG A 145 -10.38 0.01 19.36
CA ARG A 145 -9.48 1.06 18.88
C ARG A 145 -10.26 2.14 18.13
N THR A 146 -10.00 3.41 18.41
CA THR A 146 -10.68 4.52 17.74
C THR A 146 -10.12 4.80 16.34
N VAL A 147 -10.88 5.54 15.52
CA VAL A 147 -10.43 5.98 14.18
C VAL A 147 -9.16 6.82 14.27
N ALA A 148 -9.08 7.71 15.26
CA ALA A 148 -7.92 8.56 15.53
C ALA A 148 -6.70 7.72 15.94
N GLU A 149 -6.85 6.81 16.91
CA GLU A 149 -5.79 5.85 17.26
C GLU A 149 -5.34 4.99 16.07
N GLY A 150 -6.22 4.72 15.11
CA GLY A 150 -5.91 4.01 13.86
C GLY A 150 -5.11 4.85 12.86
N SER A 151 -5.53 6.09 12.64
CA SER A 151 -5.11 6.94 11.51
C SER A 151 -4.01 7.95 11.87
N GLU A 152 -4.06 8.46 13.10
CA GLU A 152 -3.26 9.56 13.63
C GLU A 152 -2.88 9.32 15.10
N PRO A 153 -2.17 8.20 15.41
CA PRO A 153 -1.93 7.76 16.77
C PRO A 153 -1.08 8.71 17.63
N LEU A 154 -0.43 9.73 17.05
CA LEU A 154 0.26 10.79 17.80
C LEU A 154 -0.53 12.11 17.87
N GLY A 155 -1.74 12.18 17.29
CA GLY A 155 -2.53 13.42 17.20
C GLY A 155 -3.07 13.96 18.52
N HIS A 156 -2.89 13.21 19.62
CA HIS A 156 -3.16 13.60 21.00
C HIS A 156 -1.96 14.25 21.71
N LEU A 157 -0.79 14.29 21.06
CA LEU A 157 0.44 14.89 21.58
C LEU A 157 0.70 16.24 20.91
N GLU A 158 1.34 17.14 21.65
CA GLU A 158 1.77 18.42 21.10
C GLU A 158 2.86 18.23 20.04
N TYR A 159 2.86 19.07 19.01
CA TYR A 159 3.72 18.83 17.83
C TYR A 159 5.23 18.68 18.15
N PRO A 160 5.84 19.47 19.07
CA PRO A 160 7.22 19.27 19.48
C PRO A 160 7.50 17.89 20.12
N GLU A 161 6.54 17.30 20.82
CA GLU A 161 6.67 15.95 21.39
C GLU A 161 6.65 14.89 20.29
N GLN A 162 5.78 15.05 19.28
CA GLN A 162 5.75 14.19 18.10
C GLN A 162 7.10 14.21 17.36
N LEU A 163 7.69 15.40 17.19
CA LEU A 163 9.01 15.59 16.57
C LEU A 163 10.11 14.90 17.39
N SER A 164 10.11 15.05 18.72
CA SER A 164 11.06 14.37 19.62
C SER A 164 11.00 12.84 19.50
N ILE A 165 9.79 12.27 19.48
CA ILE A 165 9.57 10.83 19.29
C ILE A 165 10.10 10.36 17.92
N LYS A 166 9.87 11.14 16.86
CA LYS A 166 10.37 10.84 15.50
C LYS A 166 11.89 10.93 15.43
N GLN A 167 12.49 12.00 15.95
CA GLN A 167 13.94 12.21 16.02
C GLN A 167 14.61 11.03 16.72
N LYS A 168 14.11 10.65 17.90
CA LYS A 168 14.65 9.55 18.69
C LYS A 168 14.59 8.21 17.95
N LYS A 169 13.47 7.94 17.29
CA LYS A 169 13.29 6.75 16.44
C LYS A 169 14.29 6.71 15.27
N ILE A 170 14.67 7.84 14.69
CA ILE A 170 15.73 7.88 13.66
C ILE A 170 17.11 7.64 14.28
N GLU A 171 17.42 8.28 15.40
CA GLU A 171 18.67 8.07 16.15
C GLU A 171 18.92 6.58 16.40
N ASP A 172 17.90 5.87 16.90
CA ASP A 172 18.00 4.44 17.21
C ASP A 172 18.15 3.58 15.92
N ASN A 173 17.52 3.96 14.81
CA ASN A 173 17.76 3.31 13.51
C ASN A 173 19.21 3.50 13.02
N LEU A 174 19.81 4.69 13.22
CA LEU A 174 21.20 4.95 12.85
C LEU A 174 22.20 4.20 13.75
N LYS A 175 21.89 4.03 15.04
CA LYS A 175 22.64 3.12 15.93
C LYS A 175 22.56 1.67 15.45
N GLN A 176 21.37 1.20 15.04
CA GLN A 176 21.21 -0.13 14.47
C GLN A 176 21.99 -0.30 13.14
N PHE A 177 21.96 0.71 12.26
CA PHE A 177 22.77 0.73 11.03
C PHE A 177 24.27 0.56 11.33
N LYS A 178 24.81 1.32 12.30
CA LYS A 178 26.21 1.19 12.75
C LYS A 178 26.56 -0.23 13.19
N ILE A 179 25.69 -0.86 13.97
CA ILE A 179 25.87 -2.22 14.48
C ILE A 179 25.87 -3.24 13.33
N ASP A 180 24.91 -3.15 12.40
CA ASP A 180 24.80 -4.11 11.31
C ASP A 180 25.88 -3.94 10.23
N LEU A 181 26.35 -2.70 9.99
CA LEU A 181 27.51 -2.46 9.13
C LEU A 181 28.80 -3.03 9.73
N ARG A 182 29.01 -2.87 11.05
CA ARG A 182 30.14 -3.51 11.77
C ARG A 182 30.08 -5.05 11.65
N ARG A 183 28.89 -5.64 11.79
CA ARG A 183 28.67 -7.10 11.59
C ARG A 183 28.97 -7.52 10.14
N ALA A 184 28.52 -6.76 9.14
CA ALA A 184 28.75 -7.05 7.73
C ALA A 184 30.24 -6.99 7.32
N ASN A 185 31.02 -6.09 7.93
CA ASN A 185 32.44 -5.88 7.63
C ASN A 185 33.42 -6.74 8.48
N SER A 186 32.91 -7.67 9.29
CA SER A 186 33.67 -8.38 10.35
C SER A 186 34.86 -9.26 9.91
N ILE A 187 35.20 -9.32 8.62
CA ILE A 187 36.42 -10.01 8.12
C ILE A 187 37.69 -9.18 8.42
N GLN A 188 37.60 -7.86 8.68
CA GLN A 188 38.74 -7.07 9.17
C GLN A 188 38.39 -6.27 10.44
N ARG A 189 39.08 -6.60 11.53
CA ARG A 189 38.82 -6.18 12.92
C ARG A 189 39.29 -4.75 13.28
N LYS A 190 39.46 -3.84 12.32
CA LYS A 190 39.98 -2.48 12.56
C LYS A 190 39.28 -1.40 11.70
N MET A 191 38.02 -1.12 11.99
CA MET A 191 37.54 0.27 11.89
C MET A 191 38.06 1.01 13.12
N PRO A 192 38.62 2.23 13.01
CA PRO A 192 38.93 3.04 14.18
C PRO A 192 37.67 3.18 15.04
N HIS A 193 37.80 2.93 16.34
CA HIS A 193 36.75 3.31 17.27
C HIS A 193 36.89 4.82 17.45
N ASP A 194 36.16 5.60 16.67
CA ASP A 194 35.85 6.95 17.11
C ASP A 194 35.03 6.80 18.41
N GLN A 195 35.63 7.20 19.53
CA GLN A 195 35.07 7.00 20.86
C GLN A 195 34.04 8.09 21.22
N ASN A 196 33.93 9.13 20.40
CA ASN A 196 33.18 10.35 20.74
C ASN A 196 31.84 10.51 20.00
N ASN A 197 31.44 9.59 19.12
CA ASN A 197 30.12 9.64 18.47
C ASN A 197 29.44 8.27 18.48
N ASP A 198 28.21 8.23 19.00
CA ASP A 198 27.35 7.05 19.10
C ASP A 198 26.80 6.63 17.73
N LEU A 199 26.64 7.56 16.80
CA LEU A 199 26.04 7.36 15.47
C LEU A 199 27.07 6.96 14.39
N ILE A 200 26.58 6.64 13.19
CA ILE A 200 27.39 6.28 12.02
C ILE A 200 27.73 7.49 11.13
N CYS A 201 26.98 8.58 11.26
CA CYS A 201 27.07 9.82 10.50
C CYS A 201 26.49 10.99 11.34
N GLU A 202 26.62 12.22 10.85
CA GLU A 202 25.93 13.38 11.41
C GLU A 202 24.41 13.17 11.32
N LEU A 203 23.68 13.35 12.43
CA LEU A 203 22.21 13.40 12.45
C LEU A 203 21.81 14.85 12.71
N ARG A 204 21.10 15.46 11.77
CA ARG A 204 20.51 16.80 11.95
C ARG A 204 19.14 16.71 12.62
N ASP A 205 18.67 17.85 13.11
CA ASP A 205 17.31 18.00 13.61
C ASP A 205 16.28 17.72 12.50
N ILE A 206 15.13 17.19 12.92
CA ILE A 206 14.00 16.90 12.04
C ILE A 206 13.46 18.18 11.40
N VAL A 207 13.42 18.18 10.07
CA VAL A 207 12.76 19.24 9.30
C VAL A 207 11.26 19.14 9.52
N GLN A 208 10.69 20.20 10.08
CA GLN A 208 9.28 20.27 10.45
C GLN A 208 8.36 20.37 9.23
N SER A 209 7.13 19.90 9.40
CA SER A 209 6.07 20.07 8.41
C SER A 209 5.55 21.51 8.43
N PRO A 210 5.39 22.21 7.29
CA PRO A 210 4.75 23.53 7.28
C PRO A 210 3.27 23.50 7.70
N LEU A 211 2.60 22.33 7.57
CA LEU A 211 1.21 22.12 7.96
C LEU A 211 1.10 20.82 8.77
N THR A 212 0.52 20.91 9.97
CA THR A 212 0.35 19.77 10.89
C THR A 212 -1.04 19.13 10.81
N GLU A 213 -2.03 19.84 10.30
CA GLU A 213 -3.42 19.39 10.11
C GLU A 213 -3.90 19.75 8.70
N ALA A 214 -4.94 19.08 8.21
CA ALA A 214 -5.53 19.24 6.87
C ALA A 214 -4.53 19.22 5.68
N TYR A 215 -3.35 18.64 5.86
CA TYR A 215 -2.27 18.67 4.87
C TYR A 215 -2.40 17.58 3.79
N ARG A 216 -3.27 16.58 3.96
CA ARG A 216 -3.35 15.45 3.04
C ARG A 216 -4.03 15.83 1.73
N ASN A 217 -3.25 15.78 0.64
CA ASN A 217 -3.74 15.91 -0.73
C ASN A 217 -4.32 14.60 -1.31
N LYS A 218 -4.22 13.48 -0.58
CA LYS A 218 -4.87 12.20 -0.92
C LYS A 218 -5.39 11.47 0.31
N CYS A 219 -6.65 11.03 0.26
CA CYS A 219 -7.27 10.11 1.22
C CYS A 219 -7.93 8.91 0.52
N GLU A 220 -7.95 7.78 1.20
CA GLU A 220 -8.64 6.55 0.77
C GLU A 220 -9.58 6.13 1.91
N PHE A 221 -10.88 6.39 1.73
CA PHE A 221 -11.92 6.00 2.68
C PHE A 221 -12.51 4.65 2.29
N SER A 222 -12.82 3.80 3.26
CA SER A 222 -13.67 2.62 3.06
C SER A 222 -15.14 3.01 3.09
N ILE A 223 -15.94 2.35 2.27
CA ILE A 223 -17.40 2.36 2.36
C ILE A 223 -17.80 1.03 3.01
N GLY A 224 -18.62 1.08 4.06
CA GLY A 224 -18.92 -0.10 4.88
C GLY A 224 -20.04 0.16 5.88
N LYS A 225 -20.10 -0.68 6.91
CA LYS A 225 -21.05 -0.54 8.02
C LYS A 225 -20.34 -0.17 9.33
N THR A 226 -21.02 0.53 10.23
CA THR A 226 -20.55 0.85 11.59
C THR A 226 -20.49 -0.40 12.47
N VAL A 227 -20.28 -0.22 13.78
CA VAL A 227 -20.47 -1.31 14.75
C VAL A 227 -21.96 -1.63 14.90
N ASP A 228 -22.81 -0.61 14.79
CA ASP A 228 -24.27 -0.68 14.97
C ASP A 228 -25.02 -1.14 13.69
N GLY A 229 -24.31 -1.21 12.55
CA GLY A 229 -24.82 -1.73 11.28
C GLY A 229 -25.19 -0.66 10.24
N ASP A 230 -25.15 0.62 10.61
CA ASP A 230 -25.43 1.74 9.71
C ASP A 230 -24.37 1.89 8.62
N ILE A 231 -24.77 2.38 7.44
CA ILE A 231 -23.83 2.67 6.35
C ILE A 231 -22.93 3.87 6.74
N GLU A 232 -21.62 3.76 6.49
CA GLU A 232 -20.66 4.82 6.76
C GLU A 232 -19.52 4.86 5.71
N VAL A 233 -19.02 6.07 5.45
CA VAL A 233 -17.87 6.34 4.58
C VAL A 233 -16.77 6.98 5.43
N GLY A 234 -15.68 6.25 5.63
CA GLY A 234 -14.64 6.68 6.56
C GLY A 234 -13.50 5.68 6.64
N ASN A 235 -12.86 5.56 7.81
CA ASN A 235 -11.73 4.64 7.98
C ASN A 235 -12.18 3.37 8.73
N ARG A 236 -11.58 2.23 8.37
CA ARG A 236 -11.80 0.97 9.11
C ARG A 236 -11.13 1.04 10.48
N LEU A 237 -11.85 0.65 11.52
CA LEU A 237 -11.32 0.58 12.89
C LEU A 237 -10.19 -0.45 13.04
N SER A 238 -10.24 -1.53 12.24
CA SER A 238 -9.33 -2.66 12.32
C SER A 238 -9.05 -3.29 10.95
N SER A 239 -8.05 -4.17 10.90
CA SER A 239 -7.80 -5.03 9.73
C SER A 239 -8.80 -6.18 9.64
N TYR A 240 -9.02 -6.72 8.44
CA TYR A 240 -9.79 -7.98 8.27
C TYR A 240 -9.19 -9.13 9.10
N ALA A 241 -7.86 -9.16 9.27
CA ALA A 241 -7.19 -10.18 10.08
C ALA A 241 -7.44 -10.03 11.60
N SER A 242 -8.03 -8.92 12.06
CA SER A 242 -8.27 -8.62 13.48
C SER A 242 -9.74 -8.71 13.92
N GLY A 243 -10.63 -9.32 13.13
CA GLY A 243 -12.00 -9.64 13.56
C GLY A 243 -13.06 -8.57 13.28
N CYS A 244 -12.66 -7.36 12.89
CA CYS A 244 -13.56 -6.23 12.73
C CYS A 244 -13.35 -5.54 11.38
N THR A 245 -14.42 -5.49 10.57
CA THR A 245 -14.53 -4.81 9.28
C THR A 245 -15.18 -3.44 9.37
N SER A 246 -15.67 -3.04 10.55
CA SER A 246 -16.46 -1.83 10.76
C SER A 246 -15.71 -0.58 10.34
N VAL A 247 -16.44 0.29 9.65
CA VAL A 247 -16.03 1.63 9.22
C VAL A 247 -16.59 2.62 10.23
N ALA A 248 -15.82 3.66 10.54
CA ALA A 248 -16.26 4.73 11.40
C ALA A 248 -15.89 6.10 10.84
N ASN A 249 -16.66 7.10 11.28
CA ASN A 249 -16.68 8.44 10.72
C ASN A 249 -15.32 9.16 10.85
N VAL A 250 -15.07 10.10 9.94
CA VAL A 250 -13.78 10.82 9.81
C VAL A 250 -13.88 12.32 10.13
N ALA A 251 -15.03 12.80 10.62
CA ALA A 251 -15.24 14.21 10.97
C ALA A 251 -14.17 14.76 11.93
N GLU A 252 -13.82 14.00 12.97
CA GLU A 252 -12.85 14.39 13.99
C GLU A 252 -11.38 14.22 13.59
N LEU A 253 -11.08 13.59 12.43
CA LEU A 253 -9.68 13.35 12.04
C LEU A 253 -8.97 14.64 11.63
N LYS A 254 -7.76 14.86 12.12
CA LYS A 254 -6.94 16.03 11.79
C LYS A 254 -6.34 15.99 10.39
N LEU A 255 -6.09 14.79 9.83
CA LEU A 255 -5.36 14.66 8.56
C LEU A 255 -6.12 15.11 7.28
N PRO A 256 -7.40 14.71 7.05
CA PRO A 256 -8.11 15.06 5.82
C PRO A 256 -8.58 16.52 5.83
N THR A 257 -8.64 17.16 4.65
CA THR A 257 -9.21 18.50 4.52
C THR A 257 -10.70 18.52 4.87
N PRO A 258 -11.28 19.68 5.27
CA PRO A 258 -12.72 19.81 5.45
C PRO A 258 -13.52 19.40 4.20
N ARG A 259 -13.01 19.69 3.00
CA ARG A 259 -13.62 19.32 1.72
C ARG A 259 -13.63 17.80 1.50
N MET A 260 -12.56 17.09 1.86
CA MET A 260 -12.54 15.62 1.84
C MET A 260 -13.52 14.99 2.84
N LYS A 261 -13.70 15.60 4.02
CA LYS A 261 -14.67 15.14 5.02
C LYS A 261 -16.11 15.31 4.52
N LEU A 262 -16.41 16.48 3.94
CA LEU A 262 -17.71 16.76 3.31
C LEU A 262 -17.98 15.81 2.13
N ALA A 263 -16.98 15.53 1.31
CA ALA A 263 -17.09 14.55 0.22
C ALA A 263 -17.43 13.14 0.72
N ALA A 264 -16.84 12.69 1.84
CA ALA A 264 -17.21 11.41 2.44
C ALA A 264 -18.67 11.39 2.93
N GLN A 265 -19.15 12.47 3.54
CA GLN A 265 -20.55 12.62 3.95
C GLN A 265 -21.53 12.64 2.75
N LEU A 266 -21.17 13.34 1.67
CA LEU A 266 -21.96 13.38 0.44
C LEU A 266 -22.00 12.01 -0.27
N VAL A 267 -20.90 11.25 -0.28
CA VAL A 267 -20.90 9.88 -0.80
C VAL A 267 -21.70 8.94 0.11
N LYS A 268 -21.69 9.12 1.44
CA LYS A 268 -22.59 8.38 2.35
C LYS A 268 -24.05 8.62 1.98
N GLN A 269 -24.44 9.86 1.70
CA GLN A 269 -25.78 10.21 1.24
C GLN A 269 -26.11 9.54 -0.10
N PHE A 270 -25.23 9.63 -1.10
CA PHE A 270 -25.42 8.93 -2.39
C PHE A 270 -25.61 7.42 -2.23
N VAL A 271 -24.81 6.77 -1.37
CA VAL A 271 -24.94 5.33 -1.09
C VAL A 271 -26.33 5.01 -0.51
N LEU A 272 -26.80 5.80 0.47
CA LEU A 272 -28.14 5.64 1.05
C LEU A 272 -29.26 5.84 0.02
N GLU A 273 -29.18 6.90 -0.79
CA GLU A 273 -30.16 7.20 -1.84
C GLU A 273 -30.18 6.15 -2.97
N SER A 274 -29.06 5.48 -3.25
CA SER A 274 -28.96 4.45 -4.27
C SER A 274 -29.69 3.14 -3.93
N GLY A 275 -29.95 2.88 -2.64
CA GLY A 275 -30.48 1.60 -2.16
C GLY A 275 -29.52 0.41 -2.30
N LEU A 276 -28.24 0.65 -2.64
CA LEU A 276 -27.24 -0.39 -2.88
C LEU A 276 -26.31 -0.55 -1.68
N GLU A 277 -26.05 -1.80 -1.29
CA GLU A 277 -25.31 -2.15 -0.08
C GLU A 277 -23.78 -2.00 -0.22
N PRO A 278 -23.06 -1.63 0.86
CA PRO A 278 -21.61 -1.75 0.92
C PRO A 278 -21.13 -3.21 0.78
N PHE A 279 -19.96 -3.41 0.17
CA PHE A 279 -19.39 -4.71 -0.09
C PHE A 279 -18.97 -5.43 1.20
N ASN A 280 -19.67 -6.51 1.53
CA ASN A 280 -19.33 -7.41 2.62
C ASN A 280 -18.45 -8.55 2.08
N ALA A 281 -17.23 -8.67 2.61
CA ALA A 281 -16.26 -9.68 2.21
C ALA A 281 -16.52 -11.08 2.80
N GLU A 282 -17.37 -11.22 3.82
CA GLU A 282 -17.72 -12.50 4.46
C GLU A 282 -18.65 -13.35 3.57
N ASN A 283 -19.76 -12.74 3.14
CA ASN A 283 -20.79 -13.36 2.30
C ASN A 283 -20.68 -12.99 0.81
N TYR A 284 -19.75 -12.09 0.47
CA TYR A 284 -19.47 -11.60 -0.88
C TYR A 284 -20.60 -10.80 -1.53
N THR A 285 -21.49 -10.14 -0.76
CA THR A 285 -22.60 -9.31 -1.26
C THR A 285 -22.30 -7.81 -1.23
N GLY A 286 -23.17 -6.99 -1.83
CA GLY A 286 -23.01 -5.52 -1.92
C GLY A 286 -21.98 -5.09 -2.97
N ILE A 287 -21.88 -3.79 -3.25
CA ILE A 287 -21.00 -3.25 -4.31
C ILE A 287 -19.96 -2.25 -3.78
N PHE A 288 -20.31 -1.29 -2.91
CA PHE A 288 -19.39 -0.19 -2.60
C PHE A 288 -18.22 -0.64 -1.74
N ARG A 289 -16.97 -0.29 -2.10
CA ARG A 289 -15.78 -0.69 -1.35
C ARG A 289 -15.03 0.47 -0.72
N ASN A 290 -14.74 1.49 -1.51
CA ASN A 290 -13.89 2.61 -1.13
C ASN A 290 -14.18 3.84 -1.98
N LEU A 291 -13.72 4.97 -1.46
CA LEU A 291 -13.69 6.27 -2.10
C LEU A 291 -12.26 6.78 -1.99
N THR A 292 -11.57 6.93 -3.12
CA THR A 292 -10.28 7.66 -3.14
C THR A 292 -10.55 9.10 -3.52
N ILE A 293 -10.01 10.04 -2.75
CA ILE A 293 -10.07 11.48 -3.05
C ILE A 293 -8.65 11.99 -3.22
N ARG A 294 -8.43 12.82 -4.25
CA ARG A 294 -7.24 13.67 -4.38
C ARG A 294 -7.68 15.13 -4.48
N GLU A 295 -6.99 16.00 -3.77
CA GLU A 295 -7.24 17.44 -3.76
C GLU A 295 -5.93 18.19 -4.03
N SER A 296 -5.99 19.20 -4.90
CA SER A 296 -4.88 20.10 -5.18
C SER A 296 -5.05 21.43 -4.46
N ARG A 297 -3.93 22.07 -4.11
CA ARG A 297 -3.89 23.48 -3.67
C ARG A 297 -4.50 24.47 -4.69
N GLN A 298 -4.72 24.04 -5.93
CA GLN A 298 -5.31 24.82 -7.03
C GLN A 298 -6.74 24.36 -7.37
N ASN A 299 -7.54 24.05 -6.34
CA ASN A 299 -8.96 23.66 -6.40
C ASN A 299 -9.31 22.34 -7.12
N GLY A 300 -8.41 21.77 -7.93
CA GLY A 300 -8.60 20.49 -8.60
C GLY A 300 -8.95 19.39 -7.60
N PHE A 301 -10.07 18.70 -7.83
CA PHE A 301 -10.65 17.76 -6.88
C PHE A 301 -11.13 16.52 -7.62
N MET A 302 -10.42 15.41 -7.41
CA MET A 302 -10.63 14.13 -8.09
C MET A 302 -11.20 13.11 -7.12
N MET A 303 -12.32 12.48 -7.47
CA MET A 303 -12.90 11.37 -6.72
C MET A 303 -12.92 10.09 -7.58
N ILE A 304 -12.51 8.98 -6.97
CA ILE A 304 -12.56 7.64 -7.56
C ILE A 304 -13.50 6.80 -6.69
N ILE A 305 -14.67 6.44 -7.23
CA ILE A 305 -15.60 5.53 -6.56
C ILE A 305 -15.25 4.09 -6.94
N GLY A 306 -14.87 3.30 -5.94
CA GLY A 306 -14.46 1.91 -6.14
C GLY A 306 -15.56 0.94 -5.72
N ILE A 307 -16.00 0.11 -6.66
CA ILE A 307 -17.04 -0.90 -6.44
C ILE A 307 -16.56 -2.31 -6.79
N HIS A 308 -17.20 -3.32 -6.20
CA HIS A 308 -17.21 -4.68 -6.70
C HIS A 308 -18.43 -4.82 -7.62
N PRO A 309 -18.28 -5.03 -8.94
CA PRO A 309 -19.39 -5.00 -9.89
C PRO A 309 -20.36 -6.20 -9.77
N GLN A 310 -20.06 -7.19 -8.94
CA GLN A 310 -20.90 -8.38 -8.73
C GLN A 310 -21.28 -9.08 -10.05
N GLN A 311 -22.57 -9.09 -10.40
CA GLN A 311 -23.12 -9.60 -11.66
C GLN A 311 -23.82 -8.49 -12.46
N MET A 312 -23.49 -7.21 -12.18
CA MET A 312 -24.11 -6.06 -12.86
C MET A 312 -23.87 -6.12 -14.37
N THR A 313 -24.92 -5.88 -15.15
CA THR A 313 -24.80 -5.72 -16.61
C THR A 313 -24.09 -4.41 -16.94
N ASP A 314 -23.61 -4.25 -18.18
CA ASP A 314 -22.93 -3.02 -18.56
C ASP A 314 -23.91 -1.82 -18.61
N GLU A 315 -25.20 -2.05 -18.85
CA GLU A 315 -26.25 -1.03 -18.71
C GLU A 315 -26.44 -0.58 -17.24
N GLU A 316 -26.42 -1.51 -16.28
CA GLU A 316 -26.52 -1.19 -14.85
C GLU A 316 -25.29 -0.42 -14.37
N LYS A 317 -24.09 -0.79 -14.85
CA LYS A 317 -22.86 -0.04 -14.57
C LYS A 317 -22.90 1.35 -15.17
N ASP A 318 -23.34 1.51 -16.42
CA ASP A 318 -23.42 2.82 -17.07
C ASP A 318 -24.52 3.70 -16.48
N LYS A 319 -25.61 3.10 -15.96
CA LYS A 319 -26.59 3.81 -15.14
C LYS A 319 -25.95 4.30 -13.84
N PHE A 320 -25.29 3.42 -13.08
CA PHE A 320 -24.59 3.78 -11.83
C PHE A 320 -23.59 4.93 -12.03
N GLN A 321 -22.81 4.90 -13.12
CA GLN A 321 -21.87 5.98 -13.46
C GLN A 321 -22.60 7.31 -13.71
N LYS A 322 -23.71 7.30 -14.48
CA LYS A 322 -24.52 8.50 -14.75
C LYS A 322 -25.18 9.06 -13.50
N ASP A 323 -25.71 8.20 -12.64
CA ASP A 323 -26.35 8.57 -11.38
C ASP A 323 -25.32 9.24 -10.44
N PHE A 324 -24.10 8.68 -10.35
CA PHE A 324 -23.00 9.24 -9.55
C PHE A 324 -22.49 10.58 -10.11
N VAL A 325 -22.33 10.72 -11.44
CA VAL A 325 -21.99 12.01 -12.06
C VAL A 325 -23.07 13.06 -11.78
N SER A 326 -24.34 12.71 -12.00
CA SER A 326 -25.47 13.63 -11.80
C SER A 326 -25.55 14.14 -10.36
N PHE A 327 -25.27 13.29 -9.36
CA PHE A 327 -25.27 13.68 -7.95
C PHE A 327 -24.23 14.77 -7.64
N PHE A 328 -23.04 14.73 -8.25
CA PHE A 328 -21.96 15.69 -8.03
C PHE A 328 -21.89 16.86 -9.04
N GLU A 329 -22.55 16.75 -10.20
CA GLU A 329 -22.62 17.82 -11.20
C GLU A 329 -23.80 18.76 -10.98
N VAL A 330 -24.99 18.21 -10.70
CA VAL A 330 -26.25 18.97 -10.61
C VAL A 330 -27.05 18.71 -9.32
N GLY A 331 -26.81 17.60 -8.63
CA GLY A 331 -27.52 17.20 -7.41
C GLY A 331 -26.92 17.74 -6.12
N ASN A 332 -27.20 17.05 -5.01
CA ASN A 332 -26.82 17.43 -3.65
C ASN A 332 -25.30 17.58 -3.43
N GLY A 333 -24.48 16.93 -4.27
CA GLY A 333 -23.02 17.02 -4.24
C GLY A 333 -22.43 18.20 -5.01
N LYS A 334 -23.23 18.99 -5.73
CA LYS A 334 -22.76 20.06 -6.64
C LYS A 334 -21.81 21.07 -5.99
N ASP A 335 -22.13 21.54 -4.79
CA ASP A 335 -21.37 22.59 -4.11
C ASP A 335 -19.97 22.12 -3.66
N LEU A 336 -19.69 20.82 -3.71
CA LEU A 336 -18.34 20.26 -3.56
C LEU A 336 -17.40 20.64 -4.72
N ASN A 337 -17.96 21.03 -5.88
CA ASN A 337 -17.27 21.45 -7.10
C ASN A 337 -16.21 20.44 -7.55
N VAL A 338 -16.64 19.18 -7.77
CA VAL A 338 -15.74 18.08 -8.14
C VAL A 338 -15.27 18.28 -9.59
N THR A 339 -13.95 18.36 -9.81
CA THR A 339 -13.39 18.65 -11.15
C THR A 339 -13.08 17.39 -11.94
N SER A 340 -13.06 16.22 -11.31
CA SER A 340 -12.70 14.94 -11.93
C SER A 340 -13.37 13.76 -11.23
N LEU A 341 -14.06 12.92 -11.99
CA LEU A 341 -14.70 11.69 -11.49
C LEU A 341 -14.20 10.45 -12.23
N TYR A 342 -13.97 9.41 -11.44
CA TYR A 342 -13.52 8.10 -11.88
C TYR A 342 -14.33 6.98 -11.24
N TYR A 343 -14.51 5.89 -12.00
CA TYR A 343 -15.12 4.63 -11.59
C TYR A 343 -14.05 3.54 -11.58
N GLU A 344 -13.93 2.78 -10.49
CA GLU A 344 -12.95 1.69 -10.32
C GLU A 344 -13.64 0.34 -10.06
N GLU A 345 -13.35 -0.69 -10.87
CA GLU A 345 -13.80 -2.06 -10.64
C GLU A 345 -12.77 -2.86 -9.84
N ILE A 346 -13.07 -3.10 -8.57
CA ILE A 346 -12.19 -3.75 -7.61
C ILE A 346 -12.61 -5.21 -7.41
N GLN A 347 -12.08 -6.04 -8.30
CA GLN A 347 -12.22 -7.50 -8.25
C GLN A 347 -10.99 -8.17 -7.59
N LYS A 348 -11.04 -9.50 -7.46
CA LYS A 348 -9.89 -10.31 -7.03
C LYS A 348 -8.86 -10.37 -8.16
N ARG A 349 -7.70 -9.73 -7.97
CA ARG A 349 -6.64 -9.64 -8.99
C ARG A 349 -6.29 -11.00 -9.59
N GLN A 350 -6.34 -11.08 -10.92
CA GLN A 350 -5.90 -12.24 -11.68
C GLN A 350 -4.36 -12.28 -11.78
N SER A 351 -3.80 -13.46 -12.08
CA SER A 351 -2.35 -13.61 -12.22
C SER A 351 -1.82 -12.78 -13.39
N GLY A 352 -0.97 -11.80 -13.11
CA GLY A 352 -0.42 -10.87 -14.10
C GLY A 352 -1.22 -9.57 -14.29
N GLN A 353 -2.38 -9.42 -13.63
CA GLN A 353 -3.17 -8.19 -13.69
C GLN A 353 -2.46 -7.03 -12.97
N VAL A 354 -2.21 -5.95 -13.70
CA VAL A 354 -1.60 -4.71 -13.18
C VAL A 354 -2.71 -3.75 -12.76
N GLY A 355 -2.97 -3.66 -11.46
CA GLY A 355 -4.00 -2.76 -10.92
C GLY A 355 -5.43 -3.26 -11.11
N ASN A 356 -6.38 -2.35 -10.89
CA ASN A 356 -7.81 -2.54 -11.12
C ASN A 356 -8.22 -1.80 -12.40
N PHE A 357 -9.38 -2.11 -12.97
CA PHE A 357 -9.91 -1.33 -14.11
C PHE A 357 -10.44 0.02 -13.60
N ILE A 358 -10.01 1.12 -14.23
CA ILE A 358 -10.37 2.49 -13.84
C ILE A 358 -10.83 3.25 -15.11
N LYS A 359 -12.07 3.77 -15.08
CA LYS A 359 -12.72 4.50 -16.18
C LYS A 359 -12.93 5.96 -15.75
N HIS A 360 -12.51 6.91 -16.58
CA HIS A 360 -12.87 8.32 -16.42
C HIS A 360 -14.34 8.51 -16.80
N ILE A 361 -15.11 9.21 -15.97
CA ILE A 361 -16.57 9.36 -16.17
C ILE A 361 -17.05 10.81 -16.26
N PHE A 362 -16.32 11.79 -15.70
CA PHE A 362 -16.68 13.21 -15.81
C PHE A 362 -15.50 14.14 -15.49
N GLY A 363 -15.47 15.31 -16.13
CA GLY A 363 -14.54 16.40 -15.83
C GLY A 363 -13.15 16.23 -16.47
N ASP A 364 -12.13 16.68 -15.74
CA ASP A 364 -10.73 16.57 -16.12
C ASP A 364 -10.20 15.14 -15.90
N THR A 365 -9.42 14.63 -16.83
CA THR A 365 -8.74 13.33 -16.66
C THR A 365 -7.60 13.36 -15.63
N HIS A 366 -7.15 14.55 -15.24
CA HIS A 366 -5.99 14.75 -14.37
C HIS A 366 -6.16 16.03 -13.57
N ILE A 367 -5.66 16.06 -12.33
CA ILE A 367 -5.52 17.33 -11.58
C ILE A 367 -4.05 17.79 -11.63
N TYR A 368 -3.81 19.07 -11.36
CA TYR A 368 -2.47 19.64 -11.29
C TYR A 368 -2.14 20.10 -9.88
N GLU A 369 -0.93 19.81 -9.40
CA GLU A 369 -0.36 20.37 -8.17
C GLU A 369 0.95 21.09 -8.53
N TYR A 370 1.37 22.03 -7.69
CA TYR A 370 2.60 22.79 -7.90
C TYR A 370 3.61 22.47 -6.80
N ILE A 371 4.89 22.33 -7.18
CA ILE A 371 6.02 22.14 -6.24
C ILE A 371 7.16 23.01 -6.77
N HIS A 372 7.70 23.91 -5.93
CA HIS A 372 8.80 24.81 -6.32
C HIS A 372 8.53 25.66 -7.58
N GLY A 373 7.26 26.00 -7.83
CA GLY A 373 6.80 26.73 -9.02
C GLY A 373 6.65 25.88 -10.28
N LEU A 374 6.99 24.58 -10.24
CA LEU A 374 6.76 23.64 -11.34
C LEU A 374 5.38 23.01 -11.22
N LYS A 375 4.69 22.85 -12.36
CA LYS A 375 3.36 22.27 -12.51
C LYS A 375 3.44 20.76 -12.74
N PHE A 376 2.83 19.97 -11.87
CA PHE A 376 2.82 18.51 -11.96
C PHE A 376 1.40 17.98 -12.18
N ARG A 377 1.21 17.24 -13.26
CA ARG A 377 0.04 16.43 -13.57
C ARG A 377 -0.04 15.23 -12.63
N ILE A 378 -1.23 14.99 -12.07
CA ILE A 378 -1.54 13.88 -11.18
C ILE A 378 -2.66 13.02 -11.80
N SER A 379 -2.29 11.82 -12.24
CA SER A 379 -3.20 10.76 -12.70
C SER A 379 -3.85 10.02 -11.53
N PRO A 380 -5.05 9.41 -11.69
CA PRO A 380 -5.73 8.64 -10.64
C PRO A 380 -4.85 7.56 -10.01
N CYS A 381 -4.03 6.88 -10.81
CA CYS A 381 -3.10 5.82 -10.37
C CYS A 381 -1.71 6.32 -9.94
N SER A 382 -1.34 7.57 -10.24
CA SER A 382 0.02 8.08 -10.04
C SER A 382 0.39 8.16 -8.56
N PHE A 383 1.64 7.85 -8.21
CA PHE A 383 2.15 8.24 -6.89
C PHE A 383 2.44 9.74 -6.89
N PHE A 384 2.10 10.40 -5.79
CA PHE A 384 2.45 11.78 -5.51
C PHE A 384 2.58 11.91 -3.98
N GLN A 385 3.48 12.77 -3.49
CA GLN A 385 3.71 12.90 -2.05
C GLN A 385 2.45 13.45 -1.35
N ALA A 386 2.01 12.78 -0.29
CA ALA A 386 0.70 13.04 0.32
C ALA A 386 0.58 14.40 1.04
N ASN A 387 1.70 15.09 1.25
CA ASN A 387 1.82 16.39 1.90
C ASN A 387 2.68 17.29 1.00
N THR A 388 2.05 18.10 0.16
CA THR A 388 2.77 18.91 -0.85
C THR A 388 3.76 19.88 -0.18
N ALA A 389 3.35 20.55 0.90
CA ALA A 389 4.16 21.56 1.57
C ALA A 389 5.43 20.96 2.23
N ALA A 390 5.32 19.78 2.84
CA ALA A 390 6.48 19.09 3.39
C ALA A 390 7.35 18.43 2.30
N ALA A 391 6.76 18.06 1.16
CA ALA A 391 7.50 17.54 0.01
C ALA A 391 8.40 18.61 -0.64
N GLU A 392 7.96 19.89 -0.67
CA GLU A 392 8.80 21.02 -1.07
C GLU A 392 10.08 21.09 -0.21
N ASN A 393 9.94 21.09 1.12
CA ASN A 393 11.08 21.04 2.05
C ASN A 393 11.98 19.80 1.84
N LEU A 394 11.38 18.61 1.63
CA LEU A 394 12.11 17.36 1.37
C LEU A 394 12.96 17.44 0.08
N TYR A 395 12.39 18.00 -0.99
CA TYR A 395 13.06 18.10 -2.28
C TYR A 395 14.15 19.19 -2.27
N GLN A 396 13.91 20.31 -1.59
CA GLN A 396 14.94 21.34 -1.40
C GLN A 396 16.12 20.79 -0.61
N LEU A 397 15.85 20.08 0.49
CA LEU A 397 16.87 19.40 1.28
C LEU A 397 17.67 18.36 0.45
N ALA A 398 17.01 17.61 -0.43
CA ALA A 398 17.69 16.68 -1.33
C ALA A 398 18.63 17.41 -2.32
N ILE A 399 18.18 18.54 -2.88
CA ILE A 399 18.99 19.41 -3.74
C ILE A 399 20.19 19.97 -2.96
N ASP A 400 19.98 20.49 -1.76
CA ASP A 400 21.04 21.10 -0.94
C ASP A 400 22.08 20.07 -0.50
N LEU A 401 21.65 18.89 0.00
CA LEU A 401 22.55 17.79 0.37
C LEU A 401 23.28 17.20 -0.83
N SER A 402 22.67 17.23 -2.03
CA SER A 402 23.35 16.78 -3.25
C SER A 402 24.52 17.70 -3.65
N GLN A 403 24.50 18.97 -3.22
CA GLN A 403 25.35 20.05 -3.72
C GLN A 403 25.49 20.05 -5.25
N SER A 404 24.39 19.77 -5.95
CA SER A 404 24.37 19.73 -7.42
C SER A 404 24.74 21.09 -8.01
N LYS A 405 25.53 21.05 -9.08
CA LYS A 405 26.01 22.19 -9.84
C LYS A 405 25.50 22.11 -11.28
N LYS A 406 25.51 23.25 -11.99
CA LYS A 406 25.02 23.37 -13.38
C LYS A 406 25.71 22.45 -14.41
N ASP A 407 26.87 21.89 -14.07
CA ASP A 407 27.64 20.91 -14.85
C ASP A 407 27.39 19.45 -14.42
N SER A 408 26.75 19.22 -13.27
CA SER A 408 26.51 17.88 -12.70
C SER A 408 25.43 17.11 -13.46
N THR A 409 25.57 15.80 -13.56
CA THR A 409 24.51 14.91 -14.06
C THR A 409 23.77 14.25 -12.90
N VAL A 410 22.43 14.25 -12.95
CA VAL A 410 21.56 13.67 -11.92
C VAL A 410 20.89 12.40 -12.45
N LEU A 411 20.89 11.34 -11.64
CA LEU A 411 20.21 10.08 -11.90
C LEU A 411 19.10 9.89 -10.86
N ASP A 412 17.84 10.04 -11.29
CA ASP A 412 16.64 9.95 -10.43
C ASP A 412 16.04 8.53 -10.50
N ILE A 413 16.20 7.76 -9.43
CA ILE A 413 15.90 6.33 -9.37
C ILE A 413 14.61 6.10 -8.58
N CYS A 414 13.65 5.42 -9.23
CA CYS A 414 12.25 5.35 -8.79
C CYS A 414 11.56 6.73 -8.87
N CYS A 415 11.82 7.46 -9.97
CA CYS A 415 11.42 8.85 -10.16
C CYS A 415 9.89 9.11 -10.18
N GLY A 416 9.06 8.07 -10.25
CA GLY A 416 7.60 8.21 -10.31
C GLY A 416 7.18 9.06 -11.51
N THR A 417 6.48 10.17 -11.26
CA THR A 417 6.06 11.17 -12.26
C THR A 417 7.10 12.28 -12.49
N GLY A 418 8.36 12.03 -12.10
CA GLY A 418 9.50 12.94 -12.28
C GLY A 418 9.55 14.10 -11.28
N THR A 419 8.85 14.02 -10.14
CA THR A 419 8.71 15.14 -9.20
C THR A 419 10.05 15.65 -8.67
N ILE A 420 10.94 14.74 -8.26
CA ILE A 420 12.26 15.06 -7.75
C ILE A 420 13.17 15.53 -8.90
N GLY A 421 13.34 14.70 -9.93
CA GLY A 421 14.21 15.00 -11.07
C GLY A 421 13.90 16.33 -11.77
N LEU A 422 12.62 16.68 -11.97
CA LEU A 422 12.25 17.97 -12.57
C LEU A 422 12.56 19.15 -11.63
N CYS A 423 12.47 19.00 -10.32
CA CYS A 423 12.96 20.02 -9.38
C CYS A 423 14.48 20.20 -9.46
N PHE A 424 15.24 19.12 -9.71
CA PHE A 424 16.68 19.16 -9.94
C PHE A 424 17.10 19.76 -11.29
N ALA A 425 16.23 19.75 -12.31
CA ALA A 425 16.57 20.18 -13.67
C ALA A 425 17.13 21.62 -13.77
N LYS A 426 16.69 22.53 -12.88
CA LYS A 426 17.22 23.90 -12.79
C LYS A 426 18.60 24.00 -12.09
N HIS A 427 19.07 22.94 -11.43
CA HIS A 427 20.31 22.89 -10.65
C HIS A 427 21.42 22.04 -11.30
N CYS A 428 21.14 21.33 -12.40
CA CYS A 428 22.06 20.38 -13.02
C CYS A 428 22.18 20.55 -14.55
N LYS A 429 23.14 19.85 -15.15
CA LYS A 429 23.36 19.77 -16.60
C LYS A 429 22.26 18.94 -17.26
N TRP A 430 22.00 17.75 -16.72
CA TRP A 430 21.01 16.80 -17.23
C TRP A 430 20.44 15.91 -16.13
N VAL A 431 19.18 15.49 -16.29
CA VAL A 431 18.46 14.54 -15.43
C VAL A 431 18.12 13.28 -16.20
N TYR A 432 18.49 12.11 -15.67
CA TYR A 432 18.07 10.79 -16.16
C TYR A 432 17.16 10.13 -15.13
N GLY A 433 15.86 10.04 -15.43
CA GLY A 433 14.86 9.42 -14.55
C GLY A 433 14.50 8.00 -14.99
N MET A 434 14.42 7.08 -14.03
CA MET A 434 13.94 5.71 -14.25
C MET A 434 12.80 5.34 -13.30
N GLU A 435 11.78 4.69 -13.83
CA GLU A 435 10.60 4.21 -13.10
C GLU A 435 10.08 2.92 -13.75
N ILE A 436 9.59 1.96 -12.95
CA ILE A 436 9.13 0.66 -13.44
C ILE A 436 7.71 0.73 -14.03
N ILE A 437 6.90 1.72 -13.64
CA ILE A 437 5.53 1.94 -14.14
C ILE A 437 5.55 2.84 -15.40
N PRO A 438 5.20 2.33 -16.60
CA PRO A 438 5.28 3.13 -17.83
C PRO A 438 4.34 4.35 -17.83
N GLN A 439 3.17 4.26 -17.21
CA GLN A 439 2.24 5.39 -17.09
C GLN A 439 2.85 6.58 -16.33
N ALA A 440 3.66 6.30 -15.30
CA ALA A 440 4.31 7.35 -14.52
C ALA A 440 5.43 8.05 -15.33
N ILE A 441 6.10 7.32 -16.23
CA ILE A 441 7.05 7.88 -17.19
C ILE A 441 6.36 8.76 -18.24
N GLU A 442 5.16 8.40 -18.71
CA GLU A 442 4.40 9.27 -19.63
C GLU A 442 3.90 10.54 -18.92
N ASP A 443 3.49 10.44 -17.65
CA ASP A 443 3.23 11.62 -16.80
C ASP A 443 4.50 12.45 -16.59
N ALA A 444 5.67 11.84 -16.35
CA ALA A 444 6.95 12.55 -16.21
C ALA A 444 7.36 13.31 -17.49
N LYS A 445 7.17 12.71 -18.67
CA LYS A 445 7.37 13.36 -19.97
C LYS A 445 6.36 14.48 -20.23
N ALA A 446 5.11 14.33 -19.77
CA ALA A 446 4.12 15.39 -19.82
C ALA A 446 4.54 16.57 -18.92
N ASN A 447 4.92 16.29 -17.67
CA ASN A 447 5.42 17.27 -16.71
C ASN A 447 6.65 18.01 -17.24
N ALA A 448 7.62 17.32 -17.83
CA ALA A 448 8.79 17.95 -18.43
C ALA A 448 8.40 18.97 -19.52
N ARG A 449 7.52 18.56 -20.45
CA ARG A 449 7.02 19.42 -21.54
C ARG A 449 6.19 20.60 -21.04
N GLU A 450 5.27 20.39 -20.10
CA GLU A 450 4.42 21.46 -19.55
C GLU A 450 5.23 22.52 -18.77
N ASN A 451 6.37 22.15 -18.20
CA ASN A 451 7.29 23.08 -17.53
C ASN A 451 8.40 23.64 -18.45
N GLY A 452 8.41 23.28 -19.74
CA GLY A 452 9.49 23.69 -20.66
C GLY A 452 10.87 23.13 -20.33
N ILE A 453 10.94 22.04 -19.55
CA ILE A 453 12.20 21.41 -19.13
C ILE A 453 12.70 20.49 -20.25
N THR A 454 13.81 20.87 -20.87
CA THR A 454 14.40 20.16 -22.03
C THR A 454 15.63 19.32 -21.68
N ASN A 455 16.18 19.43 -20.46
CA ASN A 455 17.37 18.71 -20.00
C ASN A 455 17.03 17.51 -19.08
N ALA A 456 15.93 16.83 -19.36
CA ALA A 456 15.49 15.64 -18.60
C ALA A 456 15.00 14.52 -19.53
N THR A 457 15.49 13.31 -19.30
CA THR A 457 15.10 12.08 -20.01
C THR A 457 14.47 11.08 -19.05
N PHE A 458 13.34 10.47 -19.42
CA PHE A 458 12.61 9.51 -18.58
C PHE A 458 12.40 8.18 -19.29
N THR A 459 12.87 7.08 -18.70
CA THR A 459 12.82 5.72 -19.28
C THR A 459 12.10 4.74 -18.37
N ALA A 460 11.17 3.97 -18.95
CA ALA A 460 10.45 2.92 -18.23
C ALA A 460 11.28 1.62 -18.13
N GLY A 461 11.40 1.07 -16.92
CA GLY A 461 12.03 -0.23 -16.70
C GLY A 461 12.50 -0.47 -15.26
N ASN A 462 13.05 -1.66 -15.01
CA ASN A 462 13.57 -2.03 -13.70
C ASN A 462 14.94 -1.35 -13.46
N ALA A 463 15.11 -0.68 -12.31
CA ALA A 463 16.37 -0.09 -11.88
C ALA A 463 17.52 -1.11 -11.81
N ASP A 464 17.23 -2.38 -11.56
CA ASP A 464 18.22 -3.48 -11.58
C ASP A 464 18.98 -3.60 -12.92
N ASP A 465 18.34 -3.16 -14.02
CA ASP A 465 18.85 -3.24 -15.38
C ASP A 465 19.23 -1.85 -15.93
N LEU A 466 18.44 -0.81 -15.61
CA LEU A 466 18.61 0.54 -16.17
C LEU A 466 19.76 1.36 -15.58
N ILE A 467 20.15 1.16 -14.31
CA ILE A 467 21.20 1.99 -13.67
C ILE A 467 22.51 1.95 -14.47
N PHE A 468 22.95 0.76 -14.87
CA PHE A 468 24.21 0.59 -15.62
C PHE A 468 24.13 1.16 -17.04
N SER A 469 22.98 1.01 -17.73
CA SER A 469 22.82 1.58 -19.08
C SER A 469 22.74 3.11 -19.04
N MET A 470 22.02 3.70 -18.07
CA MET A 470 21.92 5.15 -17.93
C MET A 470 23.24 5.81 -17.54
N VAL A 471 24.03 5.20 -16.64
CA VAL A 471 25.37 5.71 -16.31
C VAL A 471 26.29 5.72 -17.54
N ARG A 472 26.12 4.78 -18.48
CA ARG A 472 26.83 4.78 -19.76
C ARG A 472 26.25 5.77 -20.78
N GLU A 473 24.93 5.90 -20.85
CA GLU A 473 24.22 6.84 -21.73
C GLU A 473 24.54 8.29 -21.39
N ALA A 474 24.62 8.61 -20.09
CA ALA A 474 25.07 9.91 -19.58
C ALA A 474 26.47 10.31 -20.08
N ASN A 475 27.30 9.32 -20.44
CA ASN A 475 28.62 9.47 -21.08
C ASN A 475 29.48 10.61 -20.49
N VAL A 476 29.48 10.71 -19.16
CA VAL A 476 30.14 11.80 -18.43
C VAL A 476 31.66 11.75 -18.62
N GLY A 477 32.28 12.92 -18.73
CA GLY A 477 33.71 13.08 -18.97
C GLY A 477 34.58 12.43 -17.87
N ALA A 478 35.89 12.27 -18.10
CA ALA A 478 36.80 11.60 -17.16
C ALA A 478 36.74 12.19 -15.73
N ASP A 479 36.59 13.52 -15.64
CA ASP A 479 36.55 14.30 -14.39
C ASP A 479 35.12 14.73 -13.98
N GLU A 480 34.08 14.32 -14.73
CA GLU A 480 32.68 14.56 -14.37
C GLU A 480 32.12 13.42 -13.51
N ASP A 481 31.32 13.79 -12.51
CA ASP A 481 30.64 12.87 -11.58
C ASP A 481 29.11 12.86 -11.77
N ILE A 482 28.49 11.76 -11.33
CA ILE A 482 27.04 11.57 -11.30
C ILE A 482 26.54 11.64 -9.85
N ILE A 483 25.43 12.33 -9.65
CA ILE A 483 24.67 12.38 -8.41
C ILE A 483 23.47 11.45 -8.56
N ALA A 484 23.36 10.41 -7.72
CA ALA A 484 22.18 9.55 -7.68
C ALA A 484 21.19 10.03 -6.62
N ILE A 485 19.92 10.18 -6.98
CA ILE A 485 18.81 10.37 -6.05
C ILE A 485 17.97 9.09 -6.07
N VAL A 486 17.58 8.60 -4.89
CA VAL A 486 16.88 7.32 -4.72
C VAL A 486 15.68 7.52 -3.79
N ASP A 487 14.45 7.43 -4.30
CA ASP A 487 13.21 7.45 -3.51
C ASP A 487 12.41 6.15 -3.76
N PRO A 488 12.81 5.03 -3.12
CA PRO A 488 12.27 3.71 -3.44
C PRO A 488 11.01 3.41 -2.61
N PRO A 489 10.17 2.46 -3.07
CA PRO A 489 9.03 1.99 -2.29
C PRO A 489 9.49 1.41 -0.93
N ARG A 490 8.55 1.26 0.02
CA ARG A 490 8.80 0.76 1.40
C ARG A 490 9.65 -0.52 1.52
N ALA A 491 9.73 -1.35 0.48
CA ALA A 491 10.56 -2.54 0.41
C ALA A 491 12.07 -2.26 0.20
N GLY A 492 12.44 -1.01 -0.10
CA GLY A 492 13.78 -0.61 -0.53
C GLY A 492 14.10 -1.02 -1.97
N LEU A 493 15.33 -0.73 -2.39
CA LEU A 493 15.89 -1.22 -3.65
C LEU A 493 16.25 -2.70 -3.56
N GLN A 494 16.13 -3.40 -4.69
CA GLN A 494 16.62 -4.76 -4.84
C GLN A 494 18.15 -4.84 -4.72
N THR A 495 18.67 -6.00 -4.33
CA THR A 495 20.11 -6.17 -4.09
C THR A 495 20.92 -5.95 -5.38
N LYS A 496 20.34 -6.25 -6.55
CA LYS A 496 20.98 -6.02 -7.86
C LYS A 496 21.10 -4.52 -8.19
N SER A 497 20.07 -3.72 -7.94
CA SER A 497 20.13 -2.25 -8.03
C SER A 497 21.25 -1.67 -7.16
N ILE A 498 21.38 -2.11 -5.90
CA ILE A 498 22.49 -1.68 -5.01
C ILE A 498 23.86 -2.10 -5.54
N GLN A 499 23.98 -3.28 -6.16
CA GLN A 499 25.22 -3.68 -6.85
C GLN A 499 25.54 -2.75 -8.02
N GLN A 500 24.56 -2.35 -8.83
CA GLN A 500 24.81 -1.44 -9.97
C GLN A 500 25.24 -0.05 -9.50
N LEU A 501 24.62 0.51 -8.46
CA LEU A 501 25.05 1.78 -7.83
C LEU A 501 26.52 1.74 -7.40
N ARG A 502 26.93 0.65 -6.74
CA ARG A 502 28.32 0.47 -6.30
C ARG A 502 29.29 0.25 -7.45
N ASN A 503 28.91 -0.55 -8.45
CA ASN A 503 29.75 -0.82 -9.63
C ASN A 503 29.97 0.45 -10.49
N SER A 504 29.05 1.41 -10.44
CA SER A 504 29.08 2.62 -11.24
C SER A 504 29.98 3.69 -10.61
N GLU A 505 31.31 3.56 -10.73
CA GLU A 505 32.31 4.39 -10.02
C GLU A 505 32.18 5.92 -10.19
N LYS A 506 31.46 6.36 -11.23
CA LYS A 506 31.07 7.75 -11.50
C LYS A 506 30.03 8.31 -10.54
N ILE A 507 29.24 7.45 -9.88
CA ILE A 507 28.32 7.89 -8.82
C ILE A 507 29.16 8.12 -7.56
N LYS A 508 29.60 9.36 -7.31
CA LYS A 508 30.32 9.72 -6.08
C LYS A 508 29.39 10.03 -4.93
N ARG A 509 28.26 10.67 -5.24
CA ARG A 509 27.27 11.11 -4.27
C ARG A 509 25.93 10.44 -4.52
N LEU A 510 25.30 9.99 -3.44
CA LEU A 510 23.99 9.36 -3.46
C LEU A 510 23.13 9.94 -2.33
N VAL A 511 21.97 10.49 -2.68
CA VAL A 511 20.95 10.94 -1.72
C VAL A 511 19.85 9.87 -1.69
N TYR A 512 19.71 9.19 -0.56
CA TYR A 512 18.68 8.17 -0.37
C TYR A 512 17.55 8.74 0.50
N ILE A 513 16.33 8.74 -0.03
CA ILE A 513 15.09 9.14 0.67
C ILE A 513 14.37 7.85 1.11
N SER A 514 13.81 7.82 2.32
CA SER A 514 13.10 6.63 2.80
C SER A 514 11.98 6.88 3.79
N CYS A 515 10.77 6.49 3.37
CA CYS A 515 9.56 6.47 4.19
C CYS A 515 9.53 5.35 5.25
N SER A 516 10.55 4.47 5.25
CA SER A 516 10.66 3.35 6.17
C SER A 516 12.13 3.02 6.51
N PRO A 517 12.80 3.86 7.33
CA PRO A 517 14.22 3.74 7.63
C PRO A 517 14.64 2.35 8.11
N SER A 518 13.84 1.72 8.97
CA SER A 518 14.09 0.37 9.50
C SER A 518 14.12 -0.74 8.43
N GLN A 519 13.41 -0.55 7.31
CA GLN A 519 13.47 -1.47 6.16
C GLN A 519 14.64 -1.13 5.23
N ALA A 520 14.96 0.16 5.07
CA ALA A 520 16.09 0.64 4.27
C ALA A 520 17.47 0.29 4.87
N LEU A 521 17.57 -0.05 6.18
CA LEU A 521 18.80 -0.47 6.85
C LEU A 521 19.62 -1.49 6.04
N LYS A 522 18.97 -2.48 5.42
CA LYS A 522 19.67 -3.47 4.57
C LYS A 522 20.32 -2.80 3.36
N ASN A 523 19.65 -1.86 2.69
CA ASN A 523 20.23 -1.13 1.57
C ASN A 523 21.39 -0.24 2.02
N PHE A 524 21.26 0.45 3.16
CA PHE A 524 22.35 1.27 3.72
C PHE A 524 23.59 0.44 4.03
N VAL A 525 23.43 -0.73 4.67
CA VAL A 525 24.52 -1.70 4.90
C VAL A 525 25.08 -2.23 3.58
N ASP A 526 24.23 -2.55 2.60
CA ASP A 526 24.68 -3.07 1.31
C ASP A 526 25.47 -2.06 0.47
N LEU A 527 25.14 -0.76 0.57
CA LEU A 527 25.89 0.36 -0.01
C LEU A 527 27.27 0.55 0.63
N CYS A 528 27.36 0.39 1.96
CA CYS A 528 28.55 0.79 2.74
C CYS A 528 29.51 -0.36 3.11
N LYS A 529 29.10 -1.62 2.95
CA LYS A 529 29.96 -2.76 3.28
C LYS A 529 31.14 -2.92 2.31
N ASN A 530 32.24 -3.51 2.78
CA ASN A 530 33.46 -3.68 2.01
C ASN A 530 33.25 -4.49 0.71
N CYS A 531 34.14 -4.29 -0.28
CA CYS A 531 34.12 -5.02 -1.53
C CYS A 531 34.27 -6.54 -1.28
N SER A 532 33.46 -7.36 -1.96
CA SER A 532 33.44 -8.81 -1.83
C SER A 532 32.97 -9.48 -3.13
N LYS A 533 33.10 -10.81 -3.23
CA LYS A 533 32.73 -11.58 -4.44
C LYS A 533 31.30 -11.30 -4.94
N THR A 534 30.36 -11.06 -4.03
CA THR A 534 28.95 -10.79 -4.36
C THR A 534 28.61 -9.31 -4.44
N MET A 535 29.50 -8.41 -3.99
CA MET A 535 29.22 -6.97 -3.83
C MET A 535 30.49 -6.20 -4.15
N LYS A 536 30.65 -5.90 -5.45
CA LYS A 536 31.81 -5.22 -6.01
C LYS A 536 31.66 -3.69 -5.92
N GLY A 537 32.67 -2.98 -6.40
CA GLY A 537 32.73 -1.52 -6.38
C GLY A 537 33.04 -0.94 -5.00
N ASN A 538 33.60 0.27 -5.00
CA ASN A 538 33.98 0.99 -3.79
C ASN A 538 32.74 1.27 -2.92
N PRO A 539 32.81 1.01 -1.60
CA PRO A 539 31.70 1.29 -0.69
C PRO A 539 31.42 2.78 -0.62
N PHE A 540 30.16 3.13 -0.33
CA PHE A 540 29.81 4.47 0.11
C PHE A 540 30.02 4.64 1.62
N VAL A 541 30.14 5.89 2.07
CA VAL A 541 30.20 6.30 3.47
C VAL A 541 29.02 7.22 3.75
N PRO A 542 28.17 6.95 4.76
CA PRO A 542 27.12 7.88 5.16
C PRO A 542 27.77 9.12 5.79
N LYS A 543 27.30 10.31 5.41
CA LYS A 543 27.85 11.60 5.85
C LYS A 543 26.89 12.34 6.76
N VAL A 544 25.67 12.52 6.28
CA VAL A 544 24.60 13.25 6.96
C VAL A 544 23.30 12.46 6.82
N ALA A 545 22.54 12.40 7.90
CA ALA A 545 21.16 11.91 7.94
C ALA A 545 20.25 13.03 8.47
N VAL A 546 19.13 13.26 7.80
CA VAL A 546 18.18 14.34 8.11
C VAL A 546 16.76 13.80 8.06
N PRO A 547 16.03 13.76 9.19
CA PRO A 547 14.63 13.39 9.19
C PRO A 547 13.78 14.52 8.60
N VAL A 548 12.68 14.18 7.92
CA VAL A 548 11.69 15.15 7.44
C VAL A 548 10.29 14.69 7.81
N ASP A 549 9.51 15.57 8.45
CA ASP A 549 8.15 15.25 8.84
C ASP A 549 7.12 15.50 7.72
N LEU A 550 6.99 14.55 6.79
CA LEU A 550 5.88 14.51 5.85
C LEU A 550 4.54 14.10 6.50
N PHE A 551 4.55 13.51 7.70
CA PHE A 551 3.37 12.87 8.29
C PHE A 551 3.13 13.23 9.77
N PRO A 552 2.85 14.50 10.10
CA PRO A 552 2.34 14.93 11.41
C PRO A 552 1.18 14.05 11.92
N ASN A 553 1.05 13.96 13.24
CA ASN A 553 0.12 13.09 13.98
C ASN A 553 0.29 11.57 13.75
N THR A 554 1.24 11.13 12.92
CA THR A 554 1.57 9.71 12.70
C THR A 554 2.99 9.38 13.16
N PRO A 555 3.35 8.10 13.39
CA PRO A 555 4.70 7.69 13.79
C PRO A 555 5.63 7.47 12.58
N HIS A 556 5.22 7.92 11.39
CA HIS A 556 6.02 7.90 10.17
C HIS A 556 6.85 9.19 10.06
N CYS A 557 8.01 9.07 9.42
CA CYS A 557 8.95 10.14 9.16
C CYS A 557 9.74 9.71 7.93
N GLU A 558 9.99 10.64 7.00
CA GLU A 558 10.97 10.42 5.95
C GLU A 558 12.38 10.55 6.54
N LEU A 559 13.34 9.85 5.95
CA LEU A 559 14.75 10.01 6.25
C LEU A 559 15.53 10.24 4.96
N VAL A 560 16.22 11.37 4.86
CA VAL A 560 17.19 11.64 3.81
C VAL A 560 18.57 11.29 4.34
N VAL A 561 19.32 10.43 3.63
CA VAL A 561 20.71 10.09 3.97
C VAL A 561 21.61 10.40 2.79
N LEU A 562 22.62 11.23 3.03
CA LEU A 562 23.71 11.53 2.11
C LEU A 562 24.80 10.48 2.25
N PHE A 563 25.13 9.84 1.14
CA PHE A 563 26.21 8.87 0.98
C PHE A 563 27.25 9.40 -0.01
N GLU A 564 28.53 9.27 0.31
CA GLU A 564 29.65 9.74 -0.53
C GLU A 564 30.80 8.72 -0.62
N ARG A 565 31.67 8.83 -1.63
CA ARG A 565 32.91 8.05 -1.76
C ARG A 565 33.95 8.73 -2.64
#